data_AF-A0A4R4U4K3-F1
#
_entry.id   AF-A0A4R4U4K3-F1
#
_cell.length_a   1.000
_cell.length_b   1.000
_cell.length_c   1.000
_cell.angle_alpha   90.00
_cell.angle_beta   90.00
_cell.angle_gamma   90.00
#
_symmetry.space_group_name_H-M   'P 1'
#
loop_
_entity.id
_entity.type
_entity.pdbx_description
1 polymer ?
#
loop_
_entity_poly.entity_id
_entity_poly.type
_entity_poly.pdbx_seq_one_letter_code
_entity_poly.pdbx_strand_id
1 'polypeptide(L)'
;MPTSRGARDDVDYVDGVSFADLADEPFIALPPEAGVLREFWLGNDQRPAPARVVATAETADEAFEMVASGLGVVLLAAGNARIYQREDIVCRAVAGLSPSELAVVWRTGDNREAVRVFIEACCICVQEATEC
;
A
#
# COMPACT_ATOMS: atom_id res chain seq x y z
N MET A 1 0.60 -12.53 -29.44
CA MET A 1 2.05 -12.75 -29.21
C MET A 1 2.73 -11.39 -29.18
N PRO A 2 3.62 -11.13 -28.21
CA PRO A 2 3.26 -10.29 -27.06
C PRO A 2 3.96 -8.93 -27.07
N THR A 3 3.27 -7.88 -26.59
CA THR A 3 3.90 -6.59 -26.24
C THR A 3 4.13 -6.56 -24.74
N SER A 4 5.27 -7.09 -24.32
CA SER A 4 5.87 -6.79 -23.02
C SER A 4 6.50 -5.41 -23.07
N ARG A 5 6.10 -4.52 -22.16
CA ARG A 5 6.99 -3.54 -21.53
C ARG A 5 6.27 -2.94 -20.32
N GLY A 6 6.30 -3.69 -19.22
CA GLY A 6 6.28 -3.04 -17.91
C GLY A 6 7.62 -2.37 -17.76
N ALA A 7 7.63 -1.03 -17.76
CA ALA A 7 8.73 -0.29 -17.17
C ALA A 7 8.67 -0.62 -15.67
N ARG A 8 9.64 -1.42 -15.24
CA ARG A 8 9.93 -1.58 -13.82
C ARG A 8 10.72 -0.34 -13.46
N ASP A 9 10.25 0.42 -12.50
CA ASP A 9 11.09 1.37 -11.80
C ASP A 9 12.22 0.52 -11.17
N ASP A 10 13.39 0.54 -11.80
CA ASP A 10 14.63 0.01 -11.25
C ASP A 10 15.06 0.97 -10.12
N VAL A 11 14.31 0.96 -9.03
CA VAL A 11 14.81 1.36 -7.73
C VAL A 11 15.70 0.21 -7.28
N ASP A 12 17.01 0.42 -7.25
CA ASP A 12 18.00 -0.52 -6.70
C ASP A 12 17.68 -0.82 -5.21
N TYR A 13 16.76 -1.77 -4.98
CA TYR A 13 16.36 -2.21 -3.66
C TYR A 13 17.22 -3.42 -3.28
N VAL A 14 18.44 -3.15 -2.84
CA VAL A 14 19.41 -4.19 -2.44
C VAL A 14 18.93 -5.01 -1.21
N ASP A 15 17.77 -4.71 -0.61
CA ASP A 15 17.33 -5.30 0.67
C ASP A 15 15.83 -5.66 0.77
N GLY A 16 15.22 -6.12 -0.33
CA GLY A 16 13.78 -6.44 -0.45
C GLY A 16 13.39 -7.70 0.32
N VAL A 17 12.15 -7.75 0.81
CA VAL A 17 11.59 -8.96 1.46
C VAL A 17 10.56 -9.61 0.55
N SER A 18 10.47 -10.93 0.55
CA SER A 18 9.35 -11.60 -0.12
C SER A 18 8.12 -11.60 0.80
N PHE A 19 6.92 -11.63 0.23
CA PHE A 19 5.70 -11.75 1.04
C PHE A 19 5.66 -13.05 1.84
N ALA A 20 6.31 -14.10 1.35
CA ALA A 20 6.45 -15.36 2.06
C ALA A 20 7.29 -15.23 3.34
N ASP A 21 8.29 -14.34 3.36
CA ASP A 21 9.10 -14.09 4.57
C ASP A 21 8.27 -13.44 5.68
N LEU A 22 7.14 -12.81 5.35
CA LEU A 22 6.21 -12.18 6.30
C LEU A 22 5.14 -13.15 6.83
N ALA A 23 5.21 -14.45 6.53
CA ALA A 23 4.18 -15.41 6.92
C ALA A 23 3.99 -15.49 8.44
N ASP A 24 5.10 -15.49 9.19
CA ASP A 24 5.12 -15.63 10.64
C ASP A 24 5.35 -14.31 11.39
N GLU A 25 5.37 -13.18 10.69
CA GLU A 25 5.57 -11.87 11.32
C GLU A 25 4.31 -11.42 12.08
N PRO A 26 4.45 -10.68 13.20
CA PRO A 26 3.32 -10.09 13.90
C PRO A 26 2.79 -8.88 13.13
N PHE A 27 1.53 -8.89 12.75
CA PHE A 27 0.87 -7.79 12.04
C PHE A 27 0.11 -6.87 12.99
N ILE A 28 0.26 -5.56 12.76
CA ILE A 28 -0.66 -4.54 13.27
C ILE A 28 -1.72 -4.32 12.20
N ALA A 29 -2.99 -4.45 12.57
CA ALA A 29 -4.10 -4.42 11.62
C ALA A 29 -4.99 -3.18 11.82
N LEU A 30 -5.69 -2.77 10.77
CA LEU A 30 -6.86 -1.91 10.92
C LEU A 30 -7.92 -2.59 11.80
N PRO A 31 -8.83 -1.87 12.48
CA PRO A 31 -9.86 -2.48 13.31
C PRO A 31 -10.74 -3.46 12.49
N PRO A 32 -11.36 -4.48 13.12
CA PRO A 32 -12.23 -5.44 12.42
C PRO A 32 -13.32 -4.77 11.56
N GLU A 33 -13.81 -3.61 11.98
CA GLU A 33 -14.84 -2.82 11.33
C GLU A 33 -14.41 -2.30 9.94
N ALA A 34 -13.09 -2.22 9.68
CA ALA A 34 -12.56 -1.86 8.36
C ALA A 34 -12.78 -2.95 7.29
N GLY A 35 -13.22 -4.15 7.68
CA GLY A 35 -13.71 -5.19 6.77
C GLY A 35 -12.73 -5.53 5.65
N VAL A 36 -13.17 -5.40 4.39
CA VAL A 36 -12.36 -5.73 3.20
C VAL A 36 -11.04 -4.96 3.17
N LEU A 37 -11.01 -3.72 3.66
CA LEU A 37 -9.77 -2.93 3.69
C LEU A 37 -8.75 -3.52 4.67
N ARG A 38 -9.21 -4.05 5.81
CA ARG A 38 -8.35 -4.79 6.75
C ARG A 38 -7.78 -6.04 6.08
N GLU A 39 -8.62 -6.84 5.45
CA GLU A 39 -8.19 -8.07 4.78
C GLU A 39 -7.18 -7.80 3.65
N PHE A 40 -7.40 -6.73 2.90
CA PHE A 40 -6.49 -6.25 1.86
C PHE A 40 -5.11 -5.88 2.42
N TRP A 41 -5.05 -5.06 3.48
CA TRP A 41 -3.77 -4.67 4.09
C TRP A 41 -3.08 -5.78 4.87
N LEU A 42 -3.79 -6.87 5.18
CA LEU A 42 -3.17 -8.11 5.66
C LEU A 42 -2.72 -9.02 4.52
N GLY A 43 -3.11 -8.75 3.27
CA GLY A 43 -2.85 -9.62 2.12
C GLY A 43 -3.39 -11.03 2.33
N ASN A 44 -4.51 -11.17 3.06
CA ASN A 44 -5.06 -12.46 3.46
C ASN A 44 -5.53 -13.32 2.27
N ASP A 45 -5.83 -12.69 1.14
CA ASP A 45 -6.17 -13.35 -0.12
C ASP A 45 -4.96 -13.95 -0.86
N GLN A 46 -3.74 -13.58 -0.46
CA GLN A 46 -2.49 -13.95 -1.13
C GLN A 46 -1.55 -14.79 -0.25
N ARG A 47 -1.97 -15.15 0.97
CA ARG A 47 -1.22 -16.02 1.90
C ARG A 47 -1.97 -17.32 2.19
N PRO A 48 -1.27 -18.42 2.51
CA PRO A 48 -1.90 -19.72 2.74
C PRO A 48 -2.69 -19.82 4.06
N ALA A 49 -2.37 -18.96 5.04
CA ALA A 49 -3.04 -18.87 6.33
C ALA A 49 -3.19 -17.39 6.72
N PRO A 50 -4.24 -17.00 7.47
CA PRO A 50 -4.44 -15.61 7.88
C PRO A 50 -3.24 -15.02 8.62
N ALA A 51 -3.00 -13.72 8.45
CA ALA A 51 -1.93 -13.01 9.12
C ALA A 51 -2.01 -13.12 10.66
N ARG A 52 -0.85 -13.21 11.33
CA ARG A 52 -0.78 -13.23 12.79
C ARG A 52 -0.97 -11.82 13.35
N VAL A 53 -2.22 -11.41 13.55
CA VAL A 53 -2.53 -10.09 14.10
C VAL A 53 -2.28 -10.05 15.61
N VAL A 54 -1.43 -9.13 16.06
CA VAL A 54 -1.08 -8.95 17.50
C VAL A 54 -1.64 -7.67 18.10
N ALA A 55 -2.01 -6.70 17.26
CA ALA A 55 -2.56 -5.42 17.68
C ALA A 55 -3.45 -4.82 16.58
N THR A 56 -4.29 -3.86 16.99
CA THR A 56 -5.11 -3.07 16.08
C THR A 56 -4.83 -1.59 16.29
N ALA A 57 -4.75 -0.83 15.20
CA ALA A 57 -4.57 0.62 15.22
C ALA A 57 -5.72 1.29 14.45
N GLU A 58 -6.35 2.32 15.04
CA GLU A 58 -7.42 3.07 14.37
C GLU A 58 -6.85 4.10 13.39
N THR A 59 -5.63 4.57 13.64
CA THR A 59 -4.97 5.59 12.84
C THR A 59 -3.60 5.15 12.33
N ALA A 60 -3.11 5.81 11.29
CA ALA A 60 -1.77 5.59 10.77
C ALA A 60 -0.69 5.90 11.84
N ASP A 61 -0.84 7.01 12.56
CA ASP A 61 0.12 7.42 13.59
C ASP A 61 0.22 6.38 14.71
N GLU A 62 -0.92 5.87 15.20
CA GLU A 62 -0.93 4.75 16.16
C GLU A 62 -0.21 3.51 15.62
N ALA A 63 -0.47 3.15 14.36
CA ALA A 63 0.16 2.00 13.74
C ALA A 63 1.68 2.17 13.67
N PHE A 64 2.17 3.35 13.26
CA PHE A 64 3.60 3.62 13.15
C PHE A 64 4.29 3.73 14.51
N GLU A 65 3.63 4.24 15.56
CA GLU A 65 4.17 4.18 16.92
C GLU A 65 4.30 2.72 17.42
N MET A 66 3.32 1.87 17.11
CA MET A 66 3.42 0.44 17.41
C MET A 66 4.55 -0.24 16.64
N VAL A 67 4.77 0.11 15.37
CA VAL A 67 5.92 -0.38 14.60
C VAL A 67 7.24 0.10 15.21
N ALA A 68 7.36 1.41 15.52
CA ALA A 68 8.56 2.00 16.10
C ALA A 68 8.91 1.38 17.47
N SER A 69 7.90 0.99 18.25
CA SER A 69 8.09 0.25 19.52
C SER A 69 8.45 -1.24 19.34
N GLY A 70 8.50 -1.74 18.11
CA GLY A 70 8.84 -3.13 17.80
C GLY A 70 7.71 -4.13 18.01
N LEU A 71 6.45 -3.69 18.09
CA LEU A 71 5.30 -4.58 18.31
C LEU A 71 5.00 -5.47 17.10
N GLY A 72 5.28 -4.98 15.89
CA GLY A 72 5.11 -5.74 14.66
C GLY A 72 5.26 -4.90 13.40
N VAL A 73 4.69 -5.40 12.31
CA VAL A 73 4.81 -4.82 10.96
C VAL A 73 3.44 -4.42 10.40
N VAL A 74 3.47 -3.54 9.40
CA VAL A 74 2.31 -3.16 8.58
C VAL A 74 2.69 -3.23 7.10
N LEU A 75 1.72 -3.59 6.25
CA LEU A 75 1.83 -3.28 4.83
C LEU A 75 1.31 -1.86 4.59
N LEU A 76 1.98 -1.14 3.71
CA LEU A 76 1.59 0.21 3.31
C LEU A 76 1.75 0.39 1.80
N ALA A 77 1.01 1.34 1.23
CA ALA A 77 1.22 1.74 -0.15
C ALA A 77 2.63 2.31 -0.35
N ALA A 78 3.31 1.92 -1.44
CA ALA A 78 4.67 2.37 -1.73
C ALA A 78 4.81 3.91 -1.76
N GLY A 79 3.82 4.61 -2.31
CA GLY A 79 3.77 6.08 -2.33
C GLY A 79 3.74 6.73 -0.94
N ASN A 80 3.28 6.01 0.08
CA ASN A 80 3.21 6.51 1.45
C ASN A 80 4.53 6.31 2.22
N ALA A 81 5.44 5.46 1.74
CA ALA A 81 6.69 5.14 2.46
C ALA A 81 7.55 6.38 2.72
N ARG A 82 7.58 7.34 1.78
CA ARG A 82 8.29 8.61 1.95
C ARG A 82 7.64 9.53 2.98
N ILE A 83 6.32 9.49 3.12
CA ILE A 83 5.56 10.35 4.04
C ILE A 83 5.80 9.93 5.49
N TYR A 84 5.92 8.63 5.74
CA TYR A 84 6.08 8.04 7.07
C TYR A 84 7.50 7.65 7.42
N GLN A 85 8.49 8.16 6.68
CA GLN A 85 9.89 7.88 6.95
C GLN A 85 10.31 8.50 8.30
N ARG A 86 10.85 7.68 9.19
CA ARG A 86 11.37 8.06 10.50
C ARG A 86 12.66 7.31 10.78
N GLU A 87 13.48 7.79 11.72
CA GLU A 87 14.76 7.14 12.08
C GLU A 87 14.57 5.77 12.74
N ASP A 88 13.43 5.56 13.40
CA ASP A 88 13.04 4.36 14.13
C ASP A 88 12.23 3.35 13.29
N ILE A 89 11.99 3.62 12.01
CA ILE A 89 11.19 2.77 11.12
C ILE A 89 11.92 2.56 9.79
N VAL A 90 11.99 1.30 9.35
CA VAL A 90 12.49 0.94 8.02
C VAL A 90 11.34 0.47 7.13
N CYS A 91 11.18 1.10 5.96
CA CYS A 91 10.25 0.65 4.94
C CYS A 91 10.96 -0.30 3.97
N ARG A 92 10.42 -1.52 3.83
CA ARG A 92 10.93 -2.53 2.90
C ARG A 92 9.98 -2.82 1.75
N ALA A 93 10.53 -2.86 0.52
CA ALA A 93 9.78 -3.29 -0.64
C ALA A 93 9.41 -4.77 -0.48
N VAL A 94 8.14 -5.09 -0.70
CA VAL A 94 7.62 -6.45 -0.56
C VAL A 94 7.38 -7.05 -1.95
N ALA A 95 8.11 -8.09 -2.29
CA ALA A 95 7.95 -8.83 -3.54
C ALA A 95 6.90 -9.94 -3.41
N GLY A 96 6.19 -10.25 -4.50
CA GLY A 96 5.21 -11.34 -4.51
C GLY A 96 3.81 -10.96 -4.00
N LEU A 97 3.54 -9.66 -3.81
CA LEU A 97 2.20 -9.10 -3.61
C LEU A 97 1.70 -8.44 -4.89
N SER A 98 0.40 -8.55 -5.11
CA SER A 98 -0.32 -7.73 -6.10
C SER A 98 -0.27 -6.27 -5.66
N PRO A 99 -0.09 -5.32 -6.60
CA PRO A 99 -0.01 -3.90 -6.26
C PRO A 99 -1.34 -3.38 -5.70
N SER A 100 -1.27 -2.37 -4.83
CA SER A 100 -2.44 -1.60 -4.41
C SER A 100 -2.83 -0.59 -5.50
N GLU A 101 -4.11 -0.54 -5.88
CA GLU A 101 -4.61 0.40 -6.88
C GLU A 101 -5.36 1.56 -6.25
N LEU A 102 -5.03 2.79 -6.66
CA LEU A 102 -5.78 3.99 -6.32
C LEU A 102 -6.71 4.35 -7.49
N ALA A 103 -8.00 4.51 -7.20
CA ALA A 103 -8.99 4.88 -8.20
C ALA A 103 -9.63 6.24 -7.90
N VAL A 104 -9.82 7.04 -8.95
CA VAL A 104 -10.63 8.25 -8.90
C VAL A 104 -12.01 7.91 -9.46
N VAL A 105 -13.05 8.09 -8.65
CA VAL A 105 -14.43 7.74 -9.00
C VAL A 105 -15.36 8.94 -8.84
N TRP A 106 -16.32 9.09 -9.75
CA TRP A 106 -17.33 10.12 -9.72
C TRP A 106 -18.67 9.59 -10.25
N ARG A 107 -19.77 10.30 -9.99
CA ARG A 107 -21.09 9.90 -10.47
C ARG A 107 -21.20 10.05 -11.98
N THR A 108 -21.72 9.03 -12.64
CA THR A 108 -22.07 9.05 -14.06
C THR A 108 -23.10 10.16 -14.33
N GLY A 109 -22.65 11.25 -14.97
CA GLY A 109 -23.47 12.43 -15.27
C GLY A 109 -23.11 13.70 -14.49
N ASP A 110 -22.16 13.65 -13.55
CA ASP A 110 -21.67 14.85 -12.88
C ASP A 110 -20.75 15.66 -13.82
N ASN A 111 -21.30 16.70 -14.45
CA ASN A 111 -20.63 17.52 -15.45
C ASN A 111 -20.12 18.86 -14.92
N ARG A 112 -20.12 19.06 -13.59
CA ARG A 112 -19.63 20.30 -12.99
C ARG A 112 -18.17 20.51 -13.37
N GLU A 113 -17.81 21.75 -13.67
CA GLU A 113 -16.46 22.12 -14.10
C GLU A 113 -15.39 21.67 -13.10
N ALA A 114 -15.65 21.85 -11.79
CA ALA A 114 -14.75 21.40 -10.74
C ALA A 114 -14.46 19.89 -10.78
N VAL A 115 -15.45 19.05 -11.13
CA VAL A 115 -15.25 17.59 -11.25
C VAL A 115 -14.38 17.28 -12.47
N ARG A 116 -14.65 17.93 -13.61
CA ARG A 116 -13.84 17.75 -14.83
C ARG A 116 -12.39 18.16 -14.61
N VAL A 117 -12.16 19.33 -14.02
CA VAL A 117 -10.81 19.84 -13.72
C VAL A 117 -10.07 18.91 -12.77
N PHE A 118 -10.74 18.38 -11.74
CA PHE A 118 -10.14 17.44 -10.82
C PHE A 118 -9.74 16.12 -11.51
N ILE A 119 -10.62 15.55 -12.33
CA ILE A 119 -10.32 14.32 -13.10
C ILE A 119 -9.13 14.54 -14.04
N GLU A 120 -9.12 15.64 -14.77
CA GLU A 120 -8.04 15.99 -15.70
C GLU A 120 -6.69 16.14 -14.96
N ALA A 121 -6.69 16.83 -13.82
CA ALA A 121 -5.50 16.95 -12.98
C ALA A 121 -5.00 15.59 -12.47
N CYS A 122 -5.91 14.72 -12.01
CA CYS A 122 -5.54 13.36 -11.61
C CYS A 122 -4.95 12.55 -12.76
N CYS A 123 -5.50 12.64 -13.98
CA CYS A 123 -4.96 11.96 -15.15
C CYS A 123 -3.53 12.42 -15.47
N ILE A 124 -3.26 13.73 -15.40
CA ILE A 124 -1.92 14.29 -15.63
C ILE A 124 -0.93 13.74 -14.60
N CYS A 125 -1.26 13.78 -13.30
CA CYS A 125 -0.36 13.29 -12.25
C CYS A 125 -0.05 11.79 -12.36
N VAL A 126 -1.02 10.97 -12.82
CA VAL A 126 -0.82 9.52 -13.01
C VAL A 126 0.06 9.23 -14.23
N GLN A 127 -0.03 10.03 -15.28
CA GLN A 127 0.82 9.90 -16.47
C GLN A 127 2.28 10.19 -16.14
N GLU A 128 2.57 11.27 -15.41
CA GLU A 128 3.94 11.59 -14.98
C GLU A 128 4.54 10.51 -14.06
N ALA A 129 3.72 9.85 -13.24
CA ALA A 129 4.15 8.77 -12.37
C ALA A 129 4.43 7.44 -13.11
N THR A 130 4.01 7.32 -14.39
CA THR A 130 4.22 6.10 -15.21
C THR A 130 5.38 6.29 -16.20
N GLU A 131 5.85 7.52 -16.39
CA GLU A 131 6.93 7.88 -17.33
C GLU A 131 8.30 8.08 -16.65
N CYS A 132 8.34 8.07 -15.32
CA CYS A 132 9.56 8.09 -14.50
C CYS A 132 9.99 6.66 -14.17
#